data_AF-A0A1E4FVI5-F1
#
_entry.id   AF-A0A1E4FVI5-F1
#
_cell.length_a   1.000
_cell.length_b   1.000
_cell.length_c   1.000
_cell.angle_alpha   90.00
_cell.angle_beta   90.00
_cell.angle_gamma   90.00
#
_symmetry.space_group_name_H-M   'P 1'
#
loop_
_entity.id
_entity.type
_entity.pdbx_description
1 polymer ?
#
loop_
_entity_poly.entity_id
_entity_poly.type
_entity_poly.pdbx_seq_one_letter_code
_entity_poly.pdbx_strand_id
1 'polypeptide(L)'
;MVIISHAFLVLRPGEDVEPLSWAAYDLGATAVNMFFVLSGVMVSRSYDRNPDIRRFVIARLLRIYPGLVVAAIVTTVVIGPLSTELPPMVYFADVATWTYHLRVLYDFAGATIPTIFTGNIDPGTNESLWTIKYELLAYGCFVALVWLGLLRRQWTVEIICVSAGVLLVTPLGVVEDGAGAGIHLVRFVFAFSAGMLAYRHAARLRLSLPVAVIGVAAALIMGQAPGATAVSILAFGYAALVLGSVEALVPAYFRRHDFSYGLYLYGWPVQQGISHHIAWDGFWIFGHIALALVISGGLAAASWFWIERQALALKR
;
A
#
# COMPACT_ATOMS: atom_id res chain seq x y z
N MET A 1 -7.01 -7.25 2.45
CA MET A 1 -6.21 -7.96 1.42
C MET A 1 -4.75 -8.02 1.82
N VAL A 2 -4.06 -6.88 1.99
CA VAL A 2 -2.63 -6.85 2.40
C VAL A 2 -2.35 -7.62 3.71
N ILE A 3 -3.11 -7.33 4.78
CA ILE A 3 -2.99 -8.07 6.06
C ILE A 3 -3.20 -9.59 5.88
N ILE A 4 -4.05 -10.00 4.94
CA ILE A 4 -4.29 -11.42 4.68
C ILE A 4 -3.04 -12.03 4.04
N SER A 5 -2.49 -11.42 2.97
CA SER A 5 -1.27 -11.91 2.31
C SER A 5 -0.07 -11.91 3.25
N HIS A 6 0.14 -10.86 4.05
CA HIS A 6 1.22 -10.83 5.05
C HIS A 6 1.12 -11.97 6.09
N ALA A 7 -0.09 -12.41 6.46
CA ALA A 7 -0.21 -13.54 7.39
C ALA A 7 0.35 -14.85 6.81
N PHE A 8 0.33 -15.01 5.48
CA PHE A 8 0.98 -16.16 4.83
C PHE A 8 2.50 -15.99 4.86
N LEU A 9 3.02 -14.81 4.52
CA LEU A 9 4.46 -14.50 4.60
C LEU A 9 5.04 -14.72 6.01
N VAL A 10 4.34 -14.24 7.03
CA VAL A 10 4.80 -14.30 8.42
C VAL A 10 4.76 -15.73 8.98
N LEU A 11 3.79 -16.55 8.57
CA LEU A 11 3.53 -17.87 9.20
C LEU A 11 4.00 -19.07 8.38
N ARG A 12 4.12 -18.93 7.06
CA ARG A 12 4.43 -20.04 6.15
C ARG A 12 5.47 -19.58 5.11
N PRO A 13 6.73 -20.03 5.21
CA PRO A 13 7.70 -19.76 4.16
C PRO A 13 7.31 -20.56 2.90
N GLY A 14 7.11 -19.87 1.78
CA GLY A 14 6.88 -20.48 0.45
C GLY A 14 5.93 -19.65 -0.43
N GLU A 15 6.40 -19.25 -1.61
CA GLU A 15 5.65 -18.41 -2.57
C GLU A 15 4.33 -19.06 -3.05
N ASP A 16 4.26 -20.39 -3.08
CA ASP A 16 3.09 -21.14 -3.57
C ASP A 16 1.87 -21.12 -2.62
N VAL A 17 2.04 -20.62 -1.39
CA VAL A 17 0.98 -20.68 -0.36
C VAL A 17 0.16 -19.39 -0.28
N GLU A 18 0.64 -18.29 -0.88
CA GLU A 18 -0.08 -17.03 -0.85
C GLU A 18 -1.38 -17.07 -1.67
N PRO A 19 -2.47 -16.44 -1.19
CA PRO A 19 -3.68 -16.33 -1.98
C PRO A 19 -3.40 -15.61 -3.31
N LEU A 20 -3.84 -16.24 -4.42
CA LEU A 20 -3.62 -15.78 -5.80
C LEU A 20 -2.16 -15.84 -6.28
N SER A 21 -1.28 -16.62 -5.65
CA SER A 21 0.10 -16.88 -6.15
C SER A 21 0.14 -17.39 -7.61
N TRP A 22 -0.89 -18.10 -8.04
CA TRP A 22 -1.06 -18.62 -9.41
C TRP A 22 -1.53 -17.56 -10.44
N ALA A 23 -1.97 -16.39 -9.99
CA ALA A 23 -2.39 -15.30 -10.86
C ALA A 23 -1.19 -14.40 -11.23
N ALA A 24 -1.43 -13.35 -12.01
CA ALA A 24 -0.37 -12.40 -12.41
C ALA A 24 0.26 -11.65 -11.21
N TYR A 25 -0.48 -11.53 -10.12
CA TYR A 25 -0.07 -10.93 -8.86
C TYR A 25 -0.78 -11.65 -7.72
N ASP A 26 -0.08 -11.87 -6.61
CA ASP A 26 -0.69 -12.32 -5.36
C ASP A 26 -1.73 -11.31 -4.83
N LEU A 27 -2.44 -11.69 -3.77
CA LEU A 27 -3.50 -10.88 -3.16
C LEU A 27 -2.98 -9.53 -2.60
N GLY A 28 -1.79 -9.50 -2.02
CA GLY A 28 -1.17 -8.30 -1.47
C GLY A 28 -0.78 -7.33 -2.58
N ALA A 29 -0.03 -7.81 -3.56
CA ALA A 29 0.36 -7.10 -4.77
C ALA A 29 -0.85 -6.55 -5.55
N THR A 30 -1.90 -7.36 -5.70
CA THR A 30 -3.17 -6.93 -6.33
C THR A 30 -3.81 -5.77 -5.56
N ALA A 31 -3.85 -5.85 -4.23
CA ALA A 31 -4.40 -4.78 -3.40
C ALA A 31 -3.60 -3.46 -3.51
N VAL A 32 -2.27 -3.54 -3.57
CA VAL A 32 -1.42 -2.37 -3.79
C VAL A 32 -1.66 -1.78 -5.18
N ASN A 33 -1.82 -2.60 -6.22
CA ASN A 33 -2.16 -2.12 -7.57
C ASN A 33 -3.49 -1.36 -7.58
N MET A 34 -4.52 -1.91 -6.94
CA MET A 34 -5.81 -1.25 -6.79
C MET A 34 -5.66 0.10 -6.06
N PHE A 35 -4.84 0.15 -5.00
CA PHE A 35 -4.54 1.38 -4.27
C PHE A 35 -3.91 2.44 -5.17
N PHE A 36 -2.94 2.10 -6.04
CA PHE A 36 -2.33 3.06 -6.97
C PHE A 36 -3.32 3.55 -8.04
N VAL A 37 -4.18 2.67 -8.58
CA VAL A 37 -5.25 3.08 -9.51
C VAL A 37 -6.22 4.05 -8.84
N LEU A 38 -6.71 3.72 -7.64
CA LEU A 38 -7.59 4.61 -6.88
C LEU A 38 -6.90 5.93 -6.53
N SER A 39 -5.61 5.89 -6.16
CA SER A 39 -4.80 7.08 -5.88
C SER A 39 -4.71 8.00 -7.10
N GLY A 40 -4.53 7.46 -8.31
CA GLY A 40 -4.54 8.24 -9.55
C GLY A 40 -5.85 9.03 -9.74
N VAL A 41 -6.99 8.41 -9.46
CA VAL A 41 -8.30 9.07 -9.50
C VAL A 41 -8.42 10.13 -8.40
N MET A 42 -8.10 9.78 -7.16
CA MET A 42 -8.27 10.65 -6.00
C MET A 42 -7.34 11.87 -6.02
N VAL A 43 -6.08 11.68 -6.46
CA VAL A 43 -5.10 12.77 -6.61
C VAL A 43 -5.54 13.74 -7.68
N SER A 44 -5.93 13.23 -8.86
CA SER A 44 -6.42 14.07 -9.96
C SER A 44 -7.64 14.90 -9.51
N ARG A 45 -8.62 14.25 -8.88
CA ARG A 45 -9.80 14.92 -8.31
C ARG A 45 -9.46 15.95 -7.23
N SER A 46 -8.49 15.63 -6.37
CA SER A 46 -8.07 16.51 -5.28
C SER A 46 -7.45 17.80 -5.81
N TYR A 47 -6.65 17.72 -6.88
CA TYR A 47 -6.02 18.88 -7.49
C TYR A 47 -7.02 19.73 -8.29
N ASP A 48 -7.88 19.10 -9.10
CA ASP A 48 -8.91 19.81 -9.88
C ASP A 48 -9.85 20.65 -9.00
N ARG A 49 -10.18 20.15 -7.80
CA ARG A 49 -11.02 20.87 -6.84
C ARG A 49 -10.32 22.08 -6.22
N ASN A 50 -8.99 22.05 -6.13
CA ASN A 50 -8.21 23.09 -5.48
C ASN A 50 -6.77 23.12 -6.04
N PRO A 51 -6.52 23.88 -7.11
CA PRO A 51 -5.28 23.84 -7.89
C PRO A 51 -4.15 24.64 -7.25
N ASP A 52 -3.84 24.35 -5.98
CA ASP A 52 -2.70 24.92 -5.25
C ASP A 52 -1.68 23.81 -4.94
N ILE A 53 -0.52 23.89 -5.58
CA ILE A 53 0.57 22.90 -5.43
C ILE A 53 1.07 22.85 -3.98
N ARG A 54 1.26 24.00 -3.33
CA ARG A 54 1.78 24.06 -1.96
C ARG A 54 0.82 23.37 -1.02
N ARG A 55 -0.47 23.71 -1.13
CA ARG A 55 -1.52 23.09 -0.32
C ARG A 55 -1.66 21.60 -0.60
N PHE A 56 -1.54 21.20 -1.87
CA PHE A 56 -1.54 19.80 -2.28
C PHE A 56 -0.41 19.02 -1.60
N VAL A 57 0.82 19.52 -1.67
CA VAL A 57 1.99 18.88 -1.05
C VAL A 57 1.83 18.78 0.47
N ILE A 58 1.44 19.87 1.15
CA ILE A 58 1.20 19.89 2.60
C ILE A 58 0.16 18.85 3.00
N ALA A 59 -0.96 18.75 2.26
CA ALA A 59 -2.01 17.78 2.55
C ALA A 59 -1.52 16.33 2.44
N ARG A 60 -0.59 16.03 1.53
CA ARG A 60 -0.02 14.67 1.36
C ARG A 60 1.03 14.36 2.41
N LEU A 61 1.87 15.32 2.77
CA LEU A 61 2.83 15.16 3.87
C LEU A 61 2.12 14.94 5.21
N LEU A 62 1.07 15.73 5.50
CA LEU A 62 0.26 15.58 6.71
C LEU A 62 -0.54 14.28 6.74
N ARG A 63 -0.79 13.66 5.58
CA ARG A 63 -1.45 12.35 5.49
C ARG A 63 -0.50 11.21 5.87
N ILE A 64 0.77 11.30 5.51
CA ILE A 64 1.74 10.20 5.64
C ILE A 64 2.53 10.34 6.95
N TYR A 65 3.29 11.43 7.11
CA TYR A 65 4.34 11.50 8.13
C TYR A 65 3.85 11.46 9.57
N PRO A 66 2.77 12.16 9.98
CA PRO A 66 2.33 12.14 11.37
C PRO A 66 1.94 10.74 11.86
N GLY A 67 1.20 9.99 11.04
CA GLY A 67 0.85 8.61 11.35
C GLY A 67 2.09 7.71 11.37
N LEU A 68 2.98 7.86 10.38
CA LEU A 68 4.23 7.08 10.30
C LEU A 68 5.13 7.28 11.53
N VAL A 69 5.31 8.52 11.97
CA VAL A 69 6.12 8.86 13.16
C VAL A 69 5.52 8.20 14.41
N VAL A 70 4.21 8.31 14.61
CA VAL A 70 3.56 7.70 15.78
C VAL A 70 3.59 6.18 15.71
N ALA A 71 3.40 5.59 14.53
CA ALA A 71 3.56 4.16 14.35
C ALA A 71 4.99 3.70 14.67
N ALA A 72 6.01 4.46 14.28
CA ALA A 72 7.40 4.13 14.62
C ALA A 72 7.66 4.18 16.13
N ILE A 73 7.09 5.16 16.83
CA ILE A 73 7.13 5.25 18.29
C ILE A 73 6.45 4.05 18.93
N VAL A 74 5.24 3.69 18.47
CA VAL A 74 4.51 2.52 18.98
C VAL A 74 5.29 1.23 18.75
N THR A 75 5.86 1.06 17.55
CA THR A 75 6.70 -0.11 17.24
C THR A 75 7.91 -0.17 18.16
N THR A 76 8.56 0.96 18.45
CA THR A 76 9.77 0.98 19.28
C THR A 76 9.50 0.87 20.77
N VAL A 77 8.45 1.52 21.29
CA VAL A 77 8.21 1.65 22.74
C VAL A 77 7.24 0.59 23.25
N VAL A 78 6.36 0.06 22.40
CA VAL A 78 5.34 -0.92 22.78
C VAL A 78 5.65 -2.29 22.20
N ILE A 79 5.76 -2.40 20.88
CA ILE A 79 5.92 -3.71 20.22
C ILE A 79 7.32 -4.26 20.46
N GLY A 80 8.35 -3.43 20.33
CA GLY A 80 9.75 -3.84 20.45
C GLY A 80 10.11 -4.50 21.78
N PRO A 81 9.82 -3.89 22.94
CA PRO A 81 10.10 -4.48 24.25
C PRO A 81 9.31 -5.76 24.53
N LEU A 82 8.13 -5.92 23.91
CA LEU A 82 7.35 -7.15 24.00
C LEU A 82 7.97 -8.25 23.14
N SER A 83 8.57 -7.89 22.02
CA SER A 83 9.05 -8.85 21.00
C SER A 83 10.57 -8.95 20.90
N THR A 84 11.30 -8.63 21.98
CA THR A 84 12.75 -8.79 22.09
C THR A 84 13.10 -9.76 23.21
N GLU A 85 14.18 -10.52 23.04
CA GLU A 85 14.73 -11.39 24.08
C GLU A 85 15.61 -10.62 25.09
N LEU A 86 15.90 -9.33 24.80
CA LEU A 86 16.75 -8.51 25.66
C LEU A 86 15.99 -7.98 26.89
N PRO A 87 16.67 -7.82 28.05
CA PRO A 87 16.11 -7.08 29.16
C PRO A 87 15.75 -5.63 28.75
N PRO A 88 14.62 -5.06 29.20
CA PRO A 88 14.18 -3.73 28.76
C PRO A 88 15.23 -2.62 28.92
N MET A 89 16.04 -2.66 29.98
CA MET A 89 17.11 -1.69 30.20
C MET A 89 18.20 -1.74 29.12
N VAL A 90 18.50 -2.93 28.59
CA VAL A 90 19.49 -3.10 27.51
C VAL A 90 18.88 -2.65 26.19
N TYR A 91 17.63 -3.02 25.92
CA TYR A 91 16.90 -2.63 24.71
C TYR A 91 16.81 -1.11 24.53
N PHE A 92 16.44 -0.38 25.59
CA PHE A 92 16.31 1.08 25.55
C PHE A 92 17.66 1.82 25.62
N ALA A 93 18.72 1.16 26.10
CA ALA A 93 20.07 1.72 26.09
C ALA A 93 20.73 1.60 24.70
N ASP A 94 20.24 0.71 23.83
CA ASP A 94 20.77 0.57 22.47
C ASP A 94 20.38 1.78 21.60
N VAL A 95 21.40 2.38 20.98
CA VAL A 95 21.23 3.49 20.03
C VAL A 95 20.46 3.04 18.79
N ALA A 96 20.63 1.79 18.35
CA ALA A 96 19.99 1.25 17.16
C ALA A 96 18.45 1.33 17.28
N THR A 97 17.91 1.01 18.46
CA THR A 97 16.48 1.14 18.81
C THR A 97 15.93 2.53 18.48
N TRP A 98 16.65 3.58 18.87
CA TRP A 98 16.19 4.96 18.68
C TRP A 98 16.38 5.46 17.25
N THR A 99 17.40 4.99 16.53
CA THR A 99 17.64 5.39 15.13
C THR A 99 16.49 5.02 14.19
N TYR A 100 15.70 3.99 14.53
CA TYR A 100 14.55 3.55 13.75
C TYR A 100 13.57 4.69 13.43
N HIS A 101 13.29 5.57 14.39
CA HIS A 101 12.36 6.71 14.23
C HIS A 101 12.77 7.67 13.13
N LEU A 102 14.08 7.82 12.87
CA LEU A 102 14.59 8.69 11.82
C LEU A 102 14.73 7.92 10.51
N ARG A 103 15.23 6.68 10.57
CA ARG A 103 15.43 5.83 9.40
C ARG A 103 14.14 5.53 8.67
N VAL A 104 13.07 5.24 9.41
CA VAL A 104 11.76 4.89 8.82
C VAL A 104 11.17 6.01 7.95
N LEU A 105 11.59 7.27 8.15
CA LEU A 105 11.09 8.43 7.41
C LEU A 105 11.66 8.54 5.99
N TYR A 106 12.79 7.87 5.70
CA TYR A 106 13.44 7.91 4.37
C TYR A 106 13.76 6.53 3.80
N ASP A 107 14.06 5.54 4.65
CA ASP A 107 14.41 4.16 4.29
C ASP A 107 13.17 3.23 4.30
N PHE A 108 12.10 3.66 4.97
CA PHE A 108 10.83 2.93 5.09
C PHE A 108 11.03 1.48 5.58
N ALA A 109 10.82 0.48 4.71
CA ALA A 109 11.02 -0.93 5.03
C ALA A 109 12.48 -1.32 5.32
N GLY A 110 13.46 -0.54 4.84
CA GLY A 110 14.88 -0.76 5.16
C GLY A 110 15.26 -0.34 6.58
N ALA A 111 14.39 0.41 7.27
CA ALA A 111 14.57 0.74 8.67
C ALA A 111 14.23 -0.47 9.54
N THR A 112 15.21 -0.95 10.30
CA THR A 112 15.05 -2.12 11.17
C THR A 112 15.43 -1.80 12.61
N ILE A 113 14.80 -2.51 13.53
CA ILE A 113 15.21 -2.62 14.94
C ILE A 113 15.84 -4.01 15.07
N PRO A 114 17.17 -4.14 15.21
CA PRO A 114 17.86 -5.43 15.04
C PRO A 114 17.49 -6.52 16.05
N THR A 115 16.96 -6.14 17.21
CA THR A 115 16.80 -7.03 18.37
C THR A 115 15.39 -7.56 18.56
N ILE A 116 14.46 -7.24 17.66
CA ILE A 116 13.05 -7.64 17.77
C ILE A 116 12.71 -8.74 16.77
N PHE A 117 11.71 -9.56 17.09
CA PHE A 117 11.24 -10.66 16.26
C PHE A 117 12.30 -11.74 15.95
N THR A 118 13.33 -11.84 16.78
CA THR A 118 14.34 -12.91 16.67
C THR A 118 13.63 -14.27 16.72
N GLY A 119 13.94 -15.14 15.76
CA GLY A 119 13.32 -16.47 15.63
C GLY A 119 12.06 -16.54 14.75
N ASN A 120 11.50 -15.41 14.31
CA ASN A 120 10.47 -15.42 13.28
C ASN A 120 11.08 -15.78 11.90
N ILE A 121 10.27 -16.35 11.01
CA ILE A 121 10.70 -16.77 9.66
C ILE A 121 11.32 -15.61 8.87
N ASP A 122 10.66 -14.46 8.96
CA ASP A 122 11.10 -13.21 8.35
C ASP A 122 11.08 -12.12 9.43
N PRO A 123 12.23 -11.81 10.08
CA PRO A 123 12.27 -10.90 11.22
C PRO A 123 12.24 -9.40 10.83
N GLY A 124 11.73 -9.06 9.64
CA GLY A 124 11.55 -7.67 9.21
C GLY A 124 10.72 -6.84 10.21
N THR A 125 11.19 -5.63 10.55
CA THR A 125 10.51 -4.76 11.53
C THR A 125 9.17 -4.25 11.00
N ASN A 126 9.15 -3.71 9.78
CA ASN A 126 7.93 -3.26 9.13
C ASN A 126 8.08 -3.27 7.61
N GLU A 127 7.97 -4.44 7.00
CA GLU A 127 8.18 -4.59 5.56
C GLU A 127 7.12 -3.89 4.74
N SER A 128 5.88 -3.80 5.26
CA SER A 128 4.75 -3.22 4.54
C SER A 128 5.07 -1.84 3.96
N LEU A 129 5.89 -1.05 4.66
CA LEU A 129 6.27 0.34 4.36
C LEU A 129 6.98 0.53 3.00
N TRP A 130 7.43 -0.54 2.36
CA TRP A 130 8.18 -0.49 1.11
C TRP A 130 7.42 0.23 -0.03
N THR A 131 6.09 0.26 0.01
CA THR A 131 5.27 0.92 -1.02
C THR A 131 5.12 2.43 -0.84
N ILE A 132 5.33 2.98 0.38
CA ILE A 132 5.19 4.42 0.66
C ILE A 132 6.12 5.25 -0.24
N LYS A 133 7.35 4.77 -0.48
CA LYS A 133 8.31 5.49 -1.36
C LYS A 133 7.74 5.67 -2.77
N TYR A 134 7.05 4.67 -3.31
CA TYR A 134 6.43 4.76 -4.64
C TYR A 134 5.18 5.65 -4.62
N GLU A 135 4.46 5.70 -3.51
CA GLU A 135 3.35 6.65 -3.33
C GLU A 135 3.84 8.10 -3.35
N LEU A 136 4.92 8.40 -2.60
CA LEU A 136 5.56 9.72 -2.60
C LEU A 136 6.12 10.09 -3.98
N LEU A 137 6.76 9.13 -4.68
CA LEU A 137 7.22 9.34 -6.05
C LEU A 137 6.06 9.64 -7.01
N ALA A 138 4.94 8.92 -6.91
CA ALA A 138 3.77 9.19 -7.73
C ALA A 138 3.21 10.60 -7.49
N TYR A 139 3.17 11.05 -6.24
CA TYR A 139 2.77 12.43 -5.90
C TYR A 139 3.76 13.48 -6.43
N GLY A 140 5.06 13.21 -6.31
CA GLY A 140 6.11 14.08 -6.86
C GLY A 140 6.02 14.20 -8.38
N CYS A 141 5.87 13.08 -9.09
CA CYS A 141 5.65 13.05 -10.54
C CYS A 141 4.39 13.80 -10.94
N PHE A 142 3.28 13.62 -10.21
CA PHE A 142 2.05 14.38 -10.46
C PHE A 142 2.27 15.89 -10.33
N VAL A 143 2.93 16.34 -9.25
CA VAL A 143 3.27 17.75 -9.05
C VAL A 143 4.18 18.28 -10.16
N ALA A 144 5.18 17.51 -10.60
CA ALA A 144 6.05 17.88 -11.71
C ALA A 144 5.25 18.05 -13.02
N LEU A 145 4.34 17.12 -13.34
CA LEU A 145 3.49 17.20 -14.52
C LEU A 145 2.55 18.42 -14.48
N VAL A 146 2.05 18.76 -13.29
CA VAL A 146 1.26 19.99 -13.06
C VAL A 146 2.11 21.22 -13.30
N TRP A 147 3.28 21.30 -12.65
CA TRP A 147 4.16 22.46 -12.69
C TRP A 147 4.68 22.76 -14.12
N LEU A 148 5.01 21.70 -14.87
CA LEU A 148 5.39 21.80 -16.27
C LEU A 148 4.20 22.09 -17.22
N GLY A 149 2.97 22.15 -16.71
CA GLY A 149 1.76 22.36 -17.51
C GLY A 149 1.42 21.20 -18.44
N LEU A 150 2.07 20.05 -18.30
CA LEU A 150 1.88 18.88 -19.17
C LEU A 150 0.50 18.24 -18.98
N LEU A 151 -0.08 18.36 -17.78
CA LEU A 151 -1.46 17.89 -17.56
C LEU A 151 -2.51 18.69 -18.35
N ARG A 152 -2.19 19.85 -18.92
CA ARG A 152 -3.13 20.57 -19.80
C ARG A 152 -3.34 19.85 -21.14
N ARG A 153 -2.42 18.98 -21.53
CA ARG A 153 -2.51 18.19 -22.76
C ARG A 153 -3.27 16.90 -22.47
N GLN A 154 -4.27 16.62 -23.28
CA GLN A 154 -5.10 15.40 -23.16
C GLN A 154 -4.28 14.12 -23.29
N TRP A 155 -3.30 14.11 -24.21
CA TRP A 155 -2.49 12.97 -24.59
C TRP A 155 -1.32 12.64 -23.65
N THR A 156 -0.91 13.53 -22.75
CA THR A 156 0.28 13.27 -21.90
C THR A 156 0.08 12.06 -21.00
N VAL A 157 -1.06 11.97 -20.32
CA VAL A 157 -1.35 10.83 -19.44
C VAL A 157 -1.58 9.56 -20.25
N GLU A 158 -2.14 9.67 -21.45
CA GLU A 158 -2.33 8.55 -22.38
C GLU A 158 -0.98 7.97 -22.80
N ILE A 159 -0.02 8.81 -23.21
CA ILE A 159 1.33 8.37 -23.55
C ILE A 159 2.00 7.72 -22.35
N ILE A 160 1.97 8.34 -21.18
CA ILE A 160 2.60 7.76 -19.97
C ILE A 160 2.01 6.38 -19.67
N CYS A 161 0.69 6.25 -19.70
CA CYS A 161 0.02 4.98 -19.42
C CYS A 161 0.32 3.92 -20.48
N VAL A 162 0.29 4.28 -21.77
CA VAL A 162 0.59 3.34 -22.86
C VAL A 162 2.06 2.92 -22.81
N SER A 163 2.99 3.87 -22.67
CA SER A 163 4.42 3.57 -22.56
C SER A 163 4.73 2.68 -21.36
N ALA A 164 4.16 2.97 -20.18
CA ALA A 164 4.34 2.13 -18.99
C ALA A 164 3.72 0.74 -19.17
N GLY A 165 2.57 0.65 -19.85
CA GLY A 165 1.92 -0.63 -20.18
C GLY A 165 2.74 -1.47 -21.17
N VAL A 166 3.30 -0.85 -22.21
CA VAL A 166 4.20 -1.53 -23.16
C VAL A 166 5.44 -2.03 -22.44
N LEU A 167 6.07 -1.20 -21.60
CA LEU A 167 7.22 -1.63 -20.80
C LEU A 167 6.84 -2.79 -19.87
N LEU A 168 5.68 -2.76 -19.23
CA LEU A 168 5.26 -3.82 -18.31
C LEU A 168 5.04 -5.19 -18.99
N VAL A 169 4.68 -5.21 -20.28
CA VAL A 169 4.31 -6.43 -21.01
C VAL A 169 5.42 -6.93 -21.94
N THR A 170 6.39 -6.08 -22.27
CA THR A 170 7.48 -6.43 -23.19
C THR A 170 8.77 -6.77 -22.45
N PRO A 171 9.66 -7.59 -23.04
CA PRO A 171 11.00 -7.84 -22.49
C PRO A 171 11.86 -6.57 -22.39
N LEU A 172 11.46 -5.48 -23.04
CA LEU A 172 12.10 -4.16 -22.93
C LEU A 172 11.91 -3.54 -21.53
N GLY A 173 11.00 -4.09 -20.72
CA GLY A 173 10.56 -3.64 -19.40
C GLY A 173 11.49 -3.83 -18.21
N VAL A 174 12.80 -3.92 -18.43
CA VAL A 174 13.85 -4.36 -17.48
C VAL A 174 14.06 -5.88 -17.54
N VAL A 175 15.09 -6.23 -18.33
CA VAL A 175 15.75 -7.53 -18.41
C VAL A 175 16.56 -7.78 -17.12
N GLU A 176 16.55 -9.03 -16.64
CA GLU A 176 17.52 -9.64 -15.70
C GLU A 176 17.53 -9.16 -14.22
N ASP A 177 16.38 -9.28 -13.55
CA ASP A 177 16.26 -9.91 -12.20
C ASP A 177 14.87 -9.57 -11.65
N GLY A 178 14.00 -10.58 -11.54
CA GLY A 178 12.69 -10.44 -10.92
C GLY A 178 12.85 -9.83 -9.52
N ALA A 179 12.17 -8.71 -9.26
CA ALA A 179 12.20 -7.90 -8.04
C ALA A 179 13.11 -6.64 -8.02
N GLY A 180 13.59 -6.15 -9.16
CA GLY A 180 14.27 -4.85 -9.22
C GLY A 180 13.36 -3.63 -8.95
N ALA A 181 13.88 -2.55 -8.32
CA ALA A 181 13.11 -1.32 -8.10
C ALA A 181 12.52 -0.69 -9.38
N GLY A 182 13.14 -0.96 -10.54
CA GLY A 182 12.67 -0.50 -11.86
C GLY A 182 11.33 -1.11 -12.28
N ILE A 183 11.11 -2.41 -12.09
CA ILE A 183 9.84 -3.05 -12.48
C ILE A 183 8.69 -2.54 -11.63
N HIS A 184 8.92 -2.35 -10.32
CA HIS A 184 7.94 -1.76 -9.42
C HIS A 184 7.59 -0.32 -9.82
N LEU A 185 8.59 0.48 -10.21
CA LEU A 185 8.35 1.83 -10.71
C LEU A 185 7.46 1.84 -11.94
N VAL A 186 7.77 1.04 -12.96
CA VAL A 186 6.94 0.93 -14.19
C VAL A 186 5.52 0.47 -13.85
N ARG A 187 5.40 -0.56 -13.02
CA ARG A 187 4.12 -1.12 -12.55
C ARG A 187 3.26 -0.05 -11.86
N PHE A 188 3.83 0.71 -10.94
CA PHE A 188 3.07 1.73 -10.21
C PHE A 188 2.79 2.98 -11.03
N VAL A 189 3.69 3.37 -11.96
CA VAL A 189 3.41 4.41 -12.95
C VAL A 189 2.23 4.00 -13.84
N PHE A 190 2.20 2.75 -14.31
CA PHE A 190 1.09 2.22 -15.10
C PHE A 190 -0.22 2.26 -14.30
N ALA A 191 -0.23 1.68 -13.09
CA ALA A 191 -1.42 1.68 -12.23
C ALA A 191 -1.94 3.10 -11.91
N PHE A 192 -1.05 4.01 -11.50
CA PHE A 192 -1.41 5.37 -11.16
C PHE A 192 -1.92 6.17 -12.36
N SER A 193 -1.26 6.08 -13.51
CA SER A 193 -1.68 6.78 -14.74
C SER A 193 -2.99 6.20 -15.31
N ALA A 194 -3.24 4.90 -15.19
CA ALA A 194 -4.54 4.30 -15.54
C ALA A 194 -5.67 4.91 -14.68
N GLY A 195 -5.42 5.14 -13.39
CA GLY A 195 -6.33 5.88 -12.51
C GLY A 195 -6.56 7.32 -12.96
N MET A 196 -5.49 8.05 -13.32
CA MET A 196 -5.60 9.41 -13.86
C MET A 196 -6.43 9.45 -15.15
N LEU A 197 -6.27 8.48 -16.05
CA LEU A 197 -7.08 8.36 -17.26
C LEU A 197 -8.55 8.07 -16.94
N ALA A 198 -8.83 7.15 -16.02
CA ALA A 198 -10.19 6.86 -15.59
C ALA A 198 -10.90 8.12 -15.07
N TYR A 199 -10.19 8.96 -14.32
CA TYR A 199 -10.73 10.24 -13.87
C TYR A 199 -10.94 11.26 -15.00
N ARG A 200 -9.97 11.41 -15.92
CA ARG A 200 -10.12 12.30 -17.09
C ARG A 200 -11.30 11.93 -17.98
N HIS A 201 -11.55 10.65 -18.14
CA HIS A 201 -12.66 10.12 -18.92
C HIS A 201 -13.88 9.76 -18.07
N ALA A 202 -13.97 10.23 -16.82
CA ALA A 202 -15.05 9.88 -15.89
C ALA A 202 -16.44 10.22 -16.45
N ALA A 203 -16.58 11.26 -17.28
CA ALA A 203 -17.83 11.61 -17.94
C ALA A 203 -18.31 10.57 -18.97
N ARG A 204 -17.40 9.78 -19.53
CA ARG A 204 -17.68 8.72 -20.52
C ARG A 204 -17.62 7.32 -19.93
N LEU A 205 -16.90 7.15 -18.83
CA LEU A 205 -16.69 5.86 -18.17
C LEU A 205 -17.95 5.47 -17.38
N ARG A 206 -18.76 4.58 -17.96
CA ARG A 206 -19.88 3.96 -17.25
C ARG A 206 -19.37 2.77 -16.45
N LEU A 207 -19.45 2.88 -15.12
CA LEU A 207 -19.09 1.81 -14.21
C LEU A 207 -20.18 0.71 -14.24
N SER A 208 -19.76 -0.54 -14.44
CA SER A 208 -20.64 -1.69 -14.61
C SER A 208 -20.10 -2.89 -13.84
N LEU A 209 -20.90 -3.40 -12.91
CA LEU A 209 -20.54 -4.58 -12.11
C LEU A 209 -20.32 -5.84 -12.97
N PRO A 210 -21.17 -6.15 -13.98
CA PRO A 210 -20.89 -7.25 -14.91
C PRO A 210 -19.54 -7.13 -15.62
N VAL A 211 -19.17 -5.92 -16.06
CA VAL A 211 -17.88 -5.69 -16.73
C VAL A 211 -16.71 -5.88 -15.76
N ALA A 212 -16.85 -5.46 -14.51
CA ALA A 212 -15.84 -5.70 -13.48
C ALA A 212 -15.67 -7.20 -13.19
N VAL A 213 -16.77 -7.96 -13.06
CA VAL A 213 -16.72 -9.41 -12.84
C VAL A 213 -16.07 -10.13 -14.03
N ILE A 214 -16.45 -9.78 -15.27
CA ILE A 214 -15.84 -10.36 -16.48
C ILE A 214 -14.35 -10.01 -16.55
N GLY A 215 -13.98 -8.76 -16.28
CA GLY A 215 -12.59 -8.32 -16.29
C GLY A 215 -11.73 -9.06 -15.27
N VAL A 216 -12.21 -9.20 -14.03
CA VAL A 216 -11.52 -9.96 -12.98
C VAL A 216 -11.43 -11.44 -13.36
N ALA A 217 -12.50 -12.05 -13.86
CA ALA A 217 -12.46 -13.44 -14.32
C ALA A 217 -11.44 -13.64 -15.45
N ALA A 218 -11.39 -12.74 -16.43
CA ALA A 218 -10.40 -12.78 -17.51
C ALA A 218 -8.97 -12.65 -16.97
N ALA A 219 -8.72 -11.71 -16.04
CA ALA A 219 -7.41 -11.55 -15.42
C ALA A 219 -6.96 -12.79 -14.64
N LEU A 220 -7.88 -13.43 -13.92
CA LEU A 220 -7.61 -14.68 -13.21
C LEU A 220 -7.34 -15.84 -14.19
N ILE A 221 -8.15 -16.01 -15.22
CA ILE A 221 -7.97 -17.08 -16.23
C ILE A 221 -6.63 -16.94 -16.97
N MET A 222 -6.17 -15.71 -17.23
CA MET A 222 -4.86 -15.49 -17.84
C MET A 222 -3.70 -15.99 -16.98
N GLY A 223 -3.87 -16.11 -15.65
CA GLY A 223 -2.82 -16.58 -14.75
C GLY A 223 -1.54 -15.75 -14.91
N GLN A 224 -0.45 -16.42 -15.31
CA GLN A 224 0.86 -15.82 -15.58
C GLN A 224 1.17 -15.65 -17.07
N ALA A 225 0.17 -15.70 -17.96
CA ALA A 225 0.36 -15.52 -19.40
C ALA A 225 0.95 -14.14 -19.74
N PRO A 226 1.63 -13.99 -20.91
CA PRO A 226 2.10 -12.69 -21.37
C PRO A 226 0.97 -11.64 -21.39
N GLY A 227 1.22 -10.48 -20.78
CA GLY A 227 0.23 -9.40 -20.64
C GLY A 227 -0.72 -9.51 -19.45
N ALA A 228 -0.72 -10.63 -18.71
CA ALA A 228 -1.61 -10.82 -17.56
C ALA A 228 -1.40 -9.77 -16.45
N THR A 229 -0.16 -9.28 -16.29
CA THR A 229 0.17 -8.20 -15.34
C THR A 229 -0.60 -6.91 -15.61
N ALA A 230 -0.57 -6.42 -16.86
CA ALA A 230 -1.30 -5.22 -17.24
C ALA A 230 -2.82 -5.42 -17.16
N VAL A 231 -3.32 -6.57 -17.64
CA VAL A 231 -4.76 -6.91 -17.58
C VAL A 231 -5.24 -6.99 -16.13
N SER A 232 -4.46 -7.60 -15.23
CA SER A 232 -4.77 -7.68 -13.80
C SER A 232 -4.89 -6.30 -13.16
N ILE A 233 -3.93 -5.40 -13.39
CA ILE A 233 -3.97 -4.03 -12.86
C ILE A 233 -5.22 -3.29 -13.32
N LEU A 234 -5.55 -3.37 -14.61
CA LEU A 234 -6.73 -2.71 -15.16
C LEU A 234 -8.04 -3.32 -14.66
N ALA A 235 -8.14 -4.66 -14.63
CA ALA A 235 -9.32 -5.38 -14.21
C ALA A 235 -9.64 -5.16 -12.73
N PHE A 236 -8.67 -5.39 -11.85
CA PHE A 236 -8.85 -5.18 -10.41
C PHE A 236 -8.97 -3.70 -10.06
N GLY A 237 -8.24 -2.82 -10.75
CA GLY A 237 -8.40 -1.38 -10.62
C GLY A 237 -9.80 -0.89 -11.01
N TYR A 238 -10.35 -1.38 -12.12
CA TYR A 238 -11.73 -1.09 -12.54
C TYR A 238 -12.75 -1.66 -11.54
N ALA A 239 -12.55 -2.89 -11.06
CA ALA A 239 -13.39 -3.48 -10.03
C ALA A 239 -13.37 -2.65 -8.74
N ALA A 240 -12.20 -2.14 -8.33
CA ALA A 240 -12.08 -1.23 -7.19
C ALA A 240 -12.90 0.06 -7.38
N LEU A 241 -12.89 0.64 -8.59
CA LEU A 241 -13.71 1.81 -8.92
C LEU A 241 -15.20 1.51 -8.87
N VAL A 242 -15.63 0.38 -9.43
CA VAL A 242 -17.03 -0.06 -9.38
C VAL A 242 -17.47 -0.25 -7.94
N LEU A 243 -16.74 -1.02 -7.14
CA LEU A 243 -17.09 -1.29 -5.75
C LEU A 243 -17.08 -0.01 -4.90
N GLY A 244 -16.10 0.87 -5.10
CA GLY A 244 -16.04 2.17 -4.43
C GLY A 244 -17.16 3.14 -4.82
N SER A 245 -17.83 2.92 -5.96
CA SER A 245 -18.98 3.72 -6.39
C SER A 245 -20.33 3.27 -5.79
N VAL A 246 -20.38 2.08 -5.19
CA VAL A 246 -21.61 1.55 -4.60
C VAL A 246 -21.68 1.95 -3.12
N GLU A 247 -22.46 2.99 -2.81
CA GLU A 247 -22.59 3.51 -1.45
C GLU A 247 -23.05 2.47 -0.42
N ALA A 248 -23.90 1.52 -0.81
CA ALA A 248 -24.41 0.47 0.06
C ALA A 248 -23.32 -0.49 0.56
N LEU A 249 -22.20 -0.64 -0.17
CA LEU A 249 -21.10 -1.52 0.21
C LEU A 249 -20.13 -0.87 1.20
N VAL A 250 -20.19 0.45 1.37
CA VAL A 250 -19.30 1.18 2.27
C VAL A 250 -20.12 1.82 3.39
N PRO A 251 -20.13 1.26 4.61
CA PRO A 251 -20.88 1.82 5.73
C PRO A 251 -20.56 3.29 5.93
N ALA A 252 -21.59 4.10 6.26
CA ALA A 252 -21.46 5.55 6.38
C ALA A 252 -20.34 5.99 7.33
N TYR A 253 -20.05 5.17 8.34
CA TYR A 253 -18.96 5.38 9.28
C TYR A 253 -17.58 5.37 8.60
N PHE A 254 -17.30 4.36 7.75
CA PHE A 254 -16.04 4.24 7.00
C PHE A 254 -15.94 5.25 5.85
N ARG A 255 -17.06 5.85 5.40
CA ARG A 255 -17.01 6.97 4.46
C ARG A 255 -16.50 8.27 5.09
N ARG A 256 -16.63 8.40 6.42
CA ARG A 256 -16.23 9.60 7.17
C ARG A 256 -14.88 9.45 7.88
N HIS A 257 -14.39 8.23 8.03
CA HIS A 257 -13.18 7.91 8.77
C HIS A 257 -12.30 6.98 7.95
N ASP A 258 -11.05 7.37 7.74
CA ASP A 258 -10.09 6.62 6.94
C ASP A 258 -9.12 5.86 7.85
N PHE A 259 -9.43 4.60 8.14
CA PHE A 259 -8.56 3.73 8.94
C PHE A 259 -7.54 2.97 8.08
N SER A 260 -7.58 3.12 6.76
CA SER A 260 -6.80 2.28 5.83
C SER A 260 -5.30 2.47 6.03
N TYR A 261 -4.87 3.71 6.27
CA TYR A 261 -3.47 4.04 6.48
C TYR A 261 -2.94 3.48 7.80
N GLY A 262 -3.65 3.70 8.91
CA GLY A 262 -3.31 3.08 10.20
C GLY A 262 -3.24 1.55 10.12
N LEU A 263 -4.21 0.90 9.46
CA LEU A 263 -4.19 -0.56 9.29
C LEU A 263 -2.95 -1.05 8.54
N TYR A 264 -2.49 -0.26 7.56
CA TYR A 264 -1.29 -0.55 6.80
C TYR A 264 0.00 -0.35 7.62
N LEU A 265 0.06 0.69 8.47
CA LEU A 265 1.20 0.97 9.34
C LEU A 265 1.39 -0.07 10.44
N TYR A 266 0.30 -0.48 11.10
CA TYR A 266 0.35 -1.38 12.26
C TYR A 266 0.25 -2.86 11.88
N GLY A 267 -0.26 -3.19 10.69
CA GLY A 267 -0.55 -4.57 10.30
C GLY A 267 0.64 -5.52 10.42
N TRP A 268 1.79 -5.15 9.83
CA TRP A 268 2.99 -6.00 9.85
C TRP A 268 3.61 -6.14 11.25
N PRO A 269 3.93 -5.05 11.98
CA PRO A 269 4.49 -5.18 13.34
C PRO A 269 3.60 -5.97 14.30
N VAL A 270 2.27 -5.83 14.19
CA VAL A 270 1.32 -6.59 14.99
C VAL A 270 1.36 -8.08 14.64
N GLN A 271 1.37 -8.43 13.34
CA GLN A 271 1.48 -9.83 12.92
C GLN A 271 2.79 -10.46 13.40
N GLN A 272 3.91 -9.76 13.25
CA GLN A 272 5.20 -10.23 13.74
C GLN A 272 5.19 -10.44 15.26
N GLY A 273 4.63 -9.51 16.04
CA GLY A 273 4.51 -9.64 17.49
C GLY A 273 3.61 -10.81 17.90
N ILE A 274 2.49 -11.03 17.21
CA ILE A 274 1.62 -12.20 17.45
C ILE A 274 2.36 -13.50 17.17
N SER A 275 3.09 -13.58 16.06
CA SER A 275 3.84 -14.78 15.66
C SER A 275 5.03 -15.07 16.58
N HIS A 276 5.63 -14.02 17.13
CA HIS A 276 6.73 -14.17 18.08
C HIS A 276 6.30 -14.83 19.40
N HIS A 277 5.06 -14.61 19.84
CA HIS A 277 4.54 -15.14 21.12
C HIS A 277 3.74 -16.42 21.01
N ILE A 278 3.22 -16.74 19.83
CA ILE A 278 2.33 -17.88 19.62
C ILE A 278 2.96 -18.74 18.53
N ALA A 279 3.27 -20.01 18.84
CA ALA A 279 3.68 -20.97 17.84
C ALA A 279 2.47 -21.34 16.97
N TRP A 280 2.54 -21.13 15.65
CA TRP A 280 1.47 -21.43 14.72
C TRP A 280 1.80 -22.69 13.91
N ASP A 281 1.07 -23.77 14.13
CA ASP A 281 1.21 -25.06 13.41
C ASP A 281 0.32 -25.11 12.14
N GLY A 282 0.25 -24.01 11.40
CA GLY A 282 -0.41 -23.91 10.10
C GLY A 282 -1.94 -23.97 10.09
N PHE A 283 -2.60 -24.63 11.05
CA PHE A 283 -4.08 -24.74 11.11
C PHE A 283 -4.76 -23.43 11.52
N TRP A 284 -4.01 -22.53 12.16
CA TRP A 284 -4.58 -21.34 12.83
C TRP A 284 -4.41 -20.03 12.05
N ILE A 285 -4.04 -20.04 10.77
CA ILE A 285 -3.82 -18.82 9.97
C ILE A 285 -5.00 -17.83 10.01
N PHE A 286 -6.24 -18.34 10.02
CA PHE A 286 -7.44 -17.50 10.15
C PHE A 286 -7.55 -16.85 11.53
N GLY A 287 -7.13 -17.54 12.59
CA GLY A 287 -7.03 -16.98 13.94
C GLY A 287 -6.00 -15.87 14.01
N HIS A 288 -4.84 -16.05 13.36
CA HIS A 288 -3.81 -15.03 13.26
C HIS A 288 -4.33 -13.79 12.53
N ILE A 289 -4.94 -13.97 11.36
CA ILE A 289 -5.54 -12.87 10.58
C ILE A 289 -6.60 -12.13 11.41
N ALA A 290 -7.49 -12.85 12.09
CA ALA A 290 -8.55 -12.25 12.89
C ALA A 290 -7.97 -11.43 14.06
N LEU A 291 -7.01 -11.98 14.80
CA LEU A 291 -6.36 -11.29 15.91
C LEU A 291 -5.58 -10.06 15.42
N ALA A 292 -4.82 -10.20 14.34
CA ALA A 292 -4.09 -9.11 13.72
C ALA A 292 -5.01 -7.99 13.25
N LEU A 293 -6.17 -8.31 12.64
CA LEU A 293 -7.16 -7.33 12.23
C LEU A 293 -7.78 -6.60 13.41
N VAL A 294 -8.09 -7.29 14.51
CA VAL A 294 -8.65 -6.68 15.72
C VAL A 294 -7.65 -5.72 16.36
N ILE A 295 -6.42 -6.17 16.60
CA ILE A 295 -5.38 -5.35 17.25
C ILE A 295 -4.98 -4.17 16.35
N SER A 296 -4.67 -4.44 15.07
CA SER A 296 -4.29 -3.39 14.13
C SER A 296 -5.44 -2.43 13.86
N GLY A 297 -6.70 -2.91 13.85
CA GLY A 297 -7.89 -2.07 13.70
C GLY A 297 -8.08 -1.14 14.89
N GLY A 298 -7.83 -1.62 16.12
CA GLY A 298 -7.83 -0.78 17.32
C GLY A 298 -6.76 0.32 17.27
N LEU A 299 -5.53 -0.05 16.91
CA LEU A 299 -4.43 0.92 16.75
C LEU A 299 -4.69 1.91 15.61
N ALA A 300 -5.22 1.45 14.48
CA ALA A 300 -5.59 2.29 13.35
C ALA A 300 -6.71 3.28 13.72
N ALA A 301 -7.71 2.86 14.49
CA ALA A 301 -8.76 3.74 14.98
C ALA A 301 -8.19 4.80 15.92
N ALA A 302 -7.35 4.41 16.87
CA ALA A 302 -6.67 5.33 17.79
C ALA A 302 -5.82 6.37 17.03
N SER A 303 -4.97 5.91 16.10
CA SER A 303 -4.14 6.77 15.23
C SER A 303 -5.00 7.74 14.43
N TRP A 304 -6.09 7.26 13.82
CA TRP A 304 -6.97 8.11 13.03
C TRP A 304 -7.56 9.25 13.85
N PHE A 305 -8.13 8.95 15.03
CA PHE A 305 -8.86 9.94 15.82
C PHE A 305 -7.94 10.96 16.51
N TRP A 306 -6.77 10.52 16.97
CA TRP A 306 -5.85 11.34 17.75
C TRP A 306 -4.77 12.01 16.92
N ILE A 307 -4.34 11.41 15.81
CA ILE A 307 -3.18 11.87 15.03
C ILE A 307 -3.60 12.31 13.64
N GLU A 308 -4.01 11.35 12.79
CA GLU A 308 -4.16 11.60 11.35
C GLU A 308 -5.26 12.62 11.05
N ARG A 309 -6.43 12.50 11.69
CA ARG A 309 -7.54 13.45 11.51
C ARG A 309 -7.16 14.86 11.96
N GLN A 310 -6.38 14.98 13.04
CA GLN A 310 -5.96 16.29 13.57
C GLN A 310 -4.91 16.92 12.65
N ALA A 311 -3.92 16.14 12.22
CA ALA A 311 -2.92 16.59 11.26
C ALA A 311 -3.57 17.07 9.96
N LEU A 312 -4.53 16.31 9.41
CA LEU A 312 -5.25 16.70 8.19
C LEU A 312 -6.12 17.96 8.36
N ALA A 313 -6.48 18.36 9.59
CA ALA A 313 -7.19 19.62 9.84
C ALA A 313 -6.27 20.85 9.67
N LEU A 314 -4.95 20.68 9.72
CA LEU A 314 -3.94 21.73 9.57
C LEU A 314 -3.60 22.09 8.12
N LYS A 315 -4.21 21.41 7.12
CA LYS A 315 -3.97 21.64 5.68
C LYS A 315 -4.48 23.00 5.13
N ARG A 316 -4.67 23.98 6.00
CA ARG A 316 -5.21 25.30 5.67
C ARG A 316 -4.22 26.08 4.82
#